data_AF-A0A925RU63-F1
#
_entry.id   AF-A0A925RU63-F1
#
_cell.length_a   1.000
_cell.length_b   1.000
_cell.length_c   1.000
_cell.angle_alpha   90.00
_cell.angle_beta   90.00
_cell.angle_gamma   90.00
#
_symmetry.space_group_name_H-M   'P 1'
#
loop_
_entity.id
_entity.type
_entity.pdbx_description
1 polymer ?
#
loop_
_entity_poly.entity_id
_entity_poly.type
_entity_poly.pdbx_seq_one_letter_code
_entity_poly.pdbx_strand_id
1 'polypeptide(L)'
;MESVSIPSPPSVDDDAPVRLREIPYNYTSFSDREIVLRLLGERAWQIVEELRGERRTGRSARMLYEVLGDIWVVQRNPYLQDDLLDNPKRRRLLVEALHHRLHDIDLRRGRDDAERNRKVLELVEAARAAVKAFEGNFAAVAVLRKRARKLLTRHTREDNIRFDAFARVSHVTDATDWRVEYPFLVLMPDSEAEIPGLVRACVELELTVIPRGGGTGYTGGAIPLTPFAAVINTEKLETVSAVEMRNLPGVNEPVPTIYAEAGVVTRRVSDAAERAGFVFAVDPTSADASCIGGNIAMNAGGKKAVLWGTAVDNLAWWRMVDPQGDWLEVARLDHNRGKIHDAAAASFSLTWKDGREPPENARTLRTEHLTIEGHKFRKVGLGKDVTDKFLGGLPGVQKEGCDGLITSSRFIVHKMPKGIRTVCMEFFGQARDAIPSIVEIKTYLDGLNKSQGVYLAGLEHLDERYLRAV
;
A
#
# COMPACT_ATOMS: atom_id res chain seq x y z
N MET A 1 -44.20 -32.43 -48.28
CA MET A 1 -43.90 -31.07 -48.75
C MET A 1 -44.39 -30.12 -47.69
N GLU A 2 -43.49 -29.62 -46.87
CA GLU A 2 -43.67 -28.38 -46.11
C GLU A 2 -42.25 -27.83 -45.90
N SER A 3 -41.97 -26.72 -46.56
CA SER A 3 -40.69 -26.02 -46.58
C SER A 3 -40.54 -25.18 -45.32
N VAL A 4 -39.55 -25.50 -44.49
CA VAL A 4 -39.18 -24.68 -43.34
C VAL A 4 -38.36 -23.48 -43.83
N SER A 5 -38.87 -22.26 -43.59
CA SER A 5 -38.18 -21.00 -43.89
C SER A 5 -37.11 -20.71 -42.83
N ILE A 6 -35.89 -20.41 -43.29
CA ILE A 6 -34.78 -19.95 -42.45
C ILE A 6 -34.83 -18.41 -42.42
N PRO A 7 -34.79 -17.75 -41.24
CA PRO A 7 -34.70 -16.30 -41.18
C PRO A 7 -33.32 -15.81 -41.63
N SER A 8 -33.27 -14.75 -42.42
CA SER A 8 -32.05 -14.06 -42.81
C SER A 8 -31.32 -13.49 -41.58
N PRO A 9 -29.97 -13.42 -41.59
CA PRO A 9 -29.22 -12.82 -40.50
C PRO A 9 -29.54 -11.31 -40.37
N PRO A 10 -29.47 -10.75 -39.16
CA PRO A 10 -29.73 -9.33 -38.96
C PRO A 10 -28.70 -8.48 -39.74
N SER A 11 -29.18 -7.39 -40.31
CA SER A 11 -28.36 -6.35 -40.94
C SER A 11 -27.35 -5.82 -39.93
N VAL A 12 -26.09 -5.73 -40.34
CA VAL A 12 -25.03 -5.08 -39.57
C VAL A 12 -25.39 -3.61 -39.43
N ASP A 13 -25.66 -3.16 -38.21
CA ASP A 13 -25.80 -1.74 -37.87
C ASP A 13 -24.52 -1.00 -38.27
N ASP A 14 -24.65 -0.03 -39.17
CA ASP A 14 -23.55 0.82 -39.68
C ASP A 14 -23.21 1.97 -38.71
N ASP A 15 -23.65 1.87 -37.44
CA ASP A 15 -23.53 2.91 -36.42
C ASP A 15 -22.75 2.42 -35.18
N ALA A 16 -21.92 1.39 -35.34
CA ALA A 16 -20.99 0.98 -34.29
C ALA A 16 -19.92 2.08 -34.09
N PRO A 17 -19.72 2.61 -32.85
CA PRO A 17 -18.69 3.60 -32.60
C PRO A 17 -17.35 3.04 -33.05
N VAL A 18 -16.59 3.85 -33.80
CA VAL A 18 -15.24 3.51 -34.29
C VAL A 18 -14.44 2.94 -33.12
N ARG A 19 -14.17 1.63 -33.14
CA ARG A 19 -13.35 0.97 -32.11
C ARG A 19 -12.03 1.71 -32.02
N LEU A 20 -11.86 2.46 -30.94
CA LEU A 20 -10.59 3.05 -30.56
C LEU A 20 -9.57 1.91 -30.55
N ARG A 21 -8.45 2.11 -31.24
CA ARG A 21 -7.36 1.14 -31.19
C ARG A 21 -6.74 1.23 -29.80
N GLU A 22 -7.26 0.47 -28.87
CA GLU A 22 -6.63 0.22 -27.58
C GLU A 22 -5.42 -0.66 -27.85
N ILE A 23 -4.22 -0.06 -27.85
CA ILE A 23 -2.99 -0.82 -27.78
C ILE A 23 -2.86 -1.21 -26.31
N PRO A 24 -2.96 -2.51 -25.93
CA PRO A 24 -2.58 -2.92 -24.60
C PRO A 24 -1.05 -2.83 -24.53
N TYR A 25 -0.53 -1.64 -24.22
CA TYR A 25 0.82 -1.54 -23.71
C TYR A 25 0.76 -2.17 -22.32
N ASN A 26 1.23 -3.42 -22.23
CA ASN A 26 1.20 -4.29 -21.05
C ASN A 26 1.90 -3.74 -19.79
N TYR A 27 2.22 -2.45 -19.74
CA TYR A 27 2.84 -1.77 -18.61
C TYR A 27 2.25 -0.38 -18.29
N THR A 28 1.28 0.12 -19.07
CA THR A 28 0.80 1.50 -18.89
C THR A 28 -0.71 1.71 -18.81
N SER A 29 -1.55 0.72 -19.16
CA SER A 29 -3.03 0.72 -19.07
C SER A 29 -3.78 1.95 -19.65
N PHE A 30 -3.07 2.93 -20.21
CA PHE A 30 -3.59 4.21 -20.66
C PHE A 30 -3.71 4.20 -22.19
N SER A 31 -4.86 4.62 -22.67
CA SER A 31 -5.14 4.96 -24.06
C SER A 31 -4.47 6.26 -24.48
N ASP A 32 -4.44 6.51 -25.80
CA ASP A 32 -3.98 7.78 -26.37
C ASP A 32 -4.67 9.00 -25.73
N ARG A 33 -5.95 8.86 -25.37
CA ARG A 33 -6.71 9.92 -24.71
C ARG A 33 -6.10 10.28 -23.36
N GLU A 34 -5.86 9.29 -22.51
CA GLU A 34 -5.33 9.54 -21.16
C GLU A 34 -3.89 10.07 -21.21
N ILE A 35 -3.09 9.60 -22.17
CA ILE A 35 -1.74 10.12 -22.40
C ILE A 35 -1.79 11.60 -22.82
N VAL A 36 -2.63 11.95 -23.80
CA VAL A 36 -2.81 13.34 -24.24
C VAL A 36 -3.31 14.22 -23.09
N LEU A 37 -4.32 13.78 -22.34
CA LEU A 37 -4.86 14.53 -21.21
C LEU A 37 -3.78 14.79 -20.14
N ARG A 38 -2.94 13.80 -19.84
CA ARG A 38 -1.92 13.90 -18.79
C ARG A 38 -0.71 14.72 -19.23
N LEU A 39 -0.30 14.62 -20.49
CA LEU A 39 0.89 15.33 -21.00
C LEU A 39 0.57 16.73 -21.53
N LEU A 40 -0.57 16.91 -22.20
CA LEU A 40 -0.92 18.12 -22.95
C LEU A 40 -2.17 18.84 -22.42
N GLY A 41 -3.00 18.18 -21.60
CA GLY A 41 -4.22 18.74 -21.02
C GLY A 41 -5.49 18.55 -21.87
N GLU A 42 -6.63 18.92 -21.29
CA GLU A 42 -7.96 18.74 -21.87
C GLU A 42 -8.16 19.48 -23.19
N ARG A 43 -7.63 20.71 -23.28
CA ARG A 43 -7.70 21.53 -24.50
C ARG A 43 -7.04 20.84 -25.70
N ALA A 44 -5.88 20.21 -25.49
CA ALA A 44 -5.19 19.48 -26.56
C ALA A 44 -6.01 18.27 -27.02
N TRP A 45 -6.66 17.56 -26.11
CA TRP A 45 -7.53 16.44 -26.47
C TRP A 45 -8.72 16.89 -27.33
N GLN A 46 -9.40 17.98 -26.96
CA GLN A 46 -10.50 18.54 -27.75
C GLN A 46 -10.05 18.88 -29.18
N ILE A 47 -8.89 19.52 -29.34
CA ILE A 47 -8.34 19.85 -30.65
C ILE A 47 -8.03 18.58 -31.46
N VAL A 48 -7.49 17.54 -30.81
CA VAL A 48 -7.23 16.24 -31.44
C VAL A 48 -8.53 15.62 -31.97
N GLU A 49 -9.63 15.67 -31.20
CA GLU A 49 -10.95 15.17 -31.63
C GLU A 49 -11.51 15.96 -32.82
N GLU A 50 -11.44 17.30 -32.76
CA GLU A 50 -11.86 18.16 -33.88
C GLU A 50 -11.09 17.83 -35.17
N LEU A 51 -9.76 17.67 -35.08
CA LEU A 51 -8.90 17.36 -36.22
C LEU A 51 -9.05 15.92 -36.73
N ARG A 52 -9.49 14.97 -35.89
CA ARG A 52 -9.76 13.57 -36.30
C ARG A 52 -10.99 13.47 -37.21
N GLY A 53 -11.97 14.37 -37.05
CA GLY A 53 -13.13 14.47 -37.93
C GLY A 53 -12.78 14.85 -39.39
N GLU A 54 -11.58 15.38 -39.62
CA GLU A 54 -11.12 15.83 -40.93
C GLU A 54 -10.30 14.74 -41.66
N ARG A 55 -10.68 14.36 -42.89
CA ARG A 55 -10.07 13.29 -43.71
C ARG A 55 -8.57 13.48 -44.11
N ARG A 56 -7.83 14.41 -43.50
CA ARG A 56 -6.47 14.85 -43.91
C ARG A 56 -5.37 14.70 -42.84
N THR A 57 -5.63 14.14 -41.66
CA THR A 57 -4.74 14.29 -40.47
C THR A 57 -3.91 13.07 -40.07
N GLY A 58 -4.05 11.92 -40.73
CA GLY A 58 -3.50 10.63 -40.26
C GLY A 58 -1.99 10.59 -39.99
N ARG A 59 -1.14 11.19 -40.84
CA ARG A 59 0.32 11.11 -40.68
C ARG A 59 0.86 12.05 -39.60
N SER A 60 0.33 13.27 -39.47
CA SER A 60 0.73 14.21 -38.42
C SER A 60 0.23 13.77 -37.04
N ALA A 61 -0.99 13.22 -36.97
CA ALA A 61 -1.52 12.62 -35.75
C ALA A 61 -0.66 11.44 -35.28
N ARG A 62 -0.25 10.55 -36.20
CA ARG A 62 0.65 9.43 -35.86
C ARG A 62 1.97 9.92 -35.27
N MET A 63 2.61 10.92 -35.87
CA MET A 63 3.86 11.49 -35.34
C MET A 63 3.68 12.12 -33.95
N LEU A 64 2.54 12.78 -33.70
CA LEU A 64 2.23 13.32 -32.37
C LEU A 64 2.11 12.18 -31.34
N TYR A 65 1.36 11.12 -31.64
CA TYR A 65 1.24 9.96 -30.75
C TYR A 65 2.56 9.22 -30.54
N GLU A 66 3.41 9.13 -31.56
CA GLU A 66 4.77 8.58 -31.41
C GLU A 66 5.60 9.42 -30.42
N VAL A 67 5.54 10.77 -30.50
CA VAL A 67 6.23 11.66 -29.54
C VAL A 67 5.71 11.49 -28.12
N LEU A 68 4.38 11.52 -27.94
CA LEU A 68 3.75 11.40 -26.62
C LEU A 68 3.95 10.00 -26.03
N GLY A 69 3.88 8.96 -26.86
CA GLY A 69 4.14 7.58 -26.48
C GLY A 69 5.57 7.37 -26.00
N ASP A 70 6.56 7.91 -26.71
CA ASP A 70 7.98 7.83 -26.29
C ASP A 70 8.22 8.52 -24.94
N ILE A 71 7.64 9.72 -24.72
CA ILE A 71 7.70 10.41 -23.43
C ILE A 71 7.07 9.53 -22.34
N TRP A 72 5.88 9.01 -22.59
CA TRP A 72 5.11 8.24 -21.61
C TRP A 72 5.79 6.93 -21.23
N VAL A 73 6.30 6.18 -22.22
CA VAL A 73 7.02 4.92 -22.01
C VAL A 73 8.24 5.14 -21.12
N VAL A 74 9.00 6.21 -21.34
CA VAL A 74 10.14 6.54 -20.47
C VAL A 74 9.68 6.99 -19.08
N GLN A 75 8.65 7.83 -18.97
CA GLN A 75 8.12 8.26 -17.67
C GLN A 75 7.59 7.09 -16.82
N ARG A 76 7.08 6.03 -17.45
CA ARG A 76 6.50 4.86 -16.78
C ARG A 76 7.43 3.66 -16.66
N ASN A 77 8.69 3.78 -17.10
CA ASN A 77 9.65 2.70 -17.03
C ASN A 77 10.94 3.14 -16.34
N PRO A 78 11.11 2.83 -15.04
CA PRO A 78 12.33 3.13 -14.29
C PRO A 78 13.62 2.63 -14.95
N TYR A 79 13.60 1.50 -15.67
CA TYR A 79 14.79 0.98 -16.36
C TYR A 79 15.22 1.90 -17.51
N LEU A 80 14.26 2.44 -18.27
CA LEU A 80 14.56 3.41 -19.33
C LEU A 80 15.01 4.75 -18.74
N GLN A 81 14.43 5.18 -17.61
CA GLN A 81 14.88 6.38 -16.93
C GLN A 81 16.33 6.27 -16.49
N ASP A 82 16.70 5.15 -15.86
CA ASP A 82 18.07 4.91 -15.39
C ASP A 82 19.05 4.83 -16.57
N ASP A 83 18.74 4.09 -17.65
CA ASP A 83 19.60 4.04 -18.86
C ASP A 83 19.82 5.44 -19.46
N LEU A 84 18.76 6.26 -19.55
CA LEU A 84 18.86 7.62 -20.10
C LEU A 84 19.52 8.62 -19.16
N LEU A 85 19.46 8.41 -17.83
CA LEU A 85 20.22 9.20 -16.86
C LEU A 85 21.71 8.90 -16.98
N ASP A 86 22.08 7.62 -17.08
CA ASP A 86 23.46 7.13 -17.12
C ASP A 86 24.12 7.29 -18.50
N ASN A 87 23.32 7.39 -19.57
CA ASN A 87 23.79 7.56 -20.94
C ASN A 87 23.34 8.90 -21.58
N PRO A 88 24.09 10.01 -21.36
CA PRO A 88 23.75 11.32 -21.92
C PRO A 88 23.65 11.35 -23.45
N LYS A 89 24.38 10.47 -24.16
CA LYS A 89 24.34 10.39 -25.63
C LYS A 89 23.00 9.82 -26.10
N ARG A 90 22.55 8.71 -25.51
CA ARG A 90 21.23 8.13 -25.82
C ARG A 90 20.09 9.09 -25.49
N ARG A 91 20.17 9.76 -24.34
CA ARG A 91 19.21 10.82 -23.96
C ARG A 91 19.14 11.93 -25.00
N ARG A 92 20.29 12.45 -25.45
CA ARG A 92 20.33 13.48 -26.49
C ARG A 92 19.69 13.01 -27.80
N LEU A 93 20.02 11.81 -28.26
CA LEU A 93 19.47 11.25 -29.50
C LEU A 93 17.93 11.10 -29.43
N LEU A 94 17.40 10.65 -28.28
CA LEU A 94 15.96 10.58 -28.06
C LEU A 94 15.32 11.97 -28.15
N VAL A 95 15.84 12.94 -27.40
CA VAL A 95 15.30 14.32 -27.38
C VAL A 95 15.37 14.97 -28.75
N GLU A 96 16.48 14.84 -29.47
CA GLU A 96 16.63 15.32 -30.85
C GLU A 96 15.59 14.68 -31.80
N ALA A 97 15.34 13.37 -31.68
CA ALA A 97 14.32 12.68 -32.47
C ALA A 97 12.90 13.19 -32.17
N LEU A 98 12.57 13.45 -30.90
CA LEU A 98 11.27 14.03 -30.51
C LEU A 98 11.09 15.42 -31.13
N HIS A 99 12.11 16.29 -31.03
CA HIS A 99 12.07 17.61 -31.64
C HIS A 99 11.97 17.56 -33.17
N HIS A 100 12.68 16.65 -33.82
CA HIS A 100 12.61 16.46 -35.27
C HIS A 100 11.19 16.07 -35.72
N ARG A 101 10.53 15.12 -35.04
CA ARG A 101 9.14 14.75 -35.35
C ARG A 101 8.18 15.91 -35.19
N LEU A 102 8.33 16.72 -34.13
CA LEU A 102 7.51 17.92 -33.93
C LEU A 102 7.75 18.98 -35.02
N HIS A 103 8.99 19.13 -35.48
CA HIS A 103 9.32 20.00 -36.61
C HIS A 103 8.68 19.51 -37.92
N ASP A 104 8.70 18.19 -38.18
CA ASP A 104 8.05 17.61 -39.36
C ASP A 104 6.52 17.80 -39.36
N ILE A 105 5.88 17.76 -38.20
CA ILE A 105 4.45 18.10 -38.07
C ILE A 105 4.21 19.57 -38.44
N ASP A 106 5.07 20.46 -37.94
CA ASP A 106 5.01 21.91 -38.16
C ASP A 106 5.16 22.30 -39.65
N LEU A 107 6.06 21.62 -40.37
CA LEU A 107 6.28 21.81 -41.82
C LEU A 107 5.11 21.33 -42.68
N ARG A 108 4.28 20.41 -42.17
CA ARG A 108 3.14 19.81 -42.90
C ARG A 108 1.85 20.62 -42.76
N ARG A 109 1.89 21.76 -42.08
CA ARG A 109 0.77 22.72 -42.07
C ARG A 109 0.51 23.17 -43.52
N GLY A 110 -0.71 22.97 -44.01
CA GLY A 110 -1.10 23.38 -45.35
C GLY A 110 -1.19 24.90 -45.44
N ARG A 111 -1.25 25.50 -46.64
CA ARG A 111 -1.47 26.97 -46.75
C ARG A 111 -2.94 27.37 -46.81
N ASP A 112 -3.83 26.39 -47.01
CA ASP A 112 -5.20 26.64 -47.48
C ASP A 112 -6.26 26.63 -46.38
N ASP A 113 -5.88 26.36 -45.12
CA ASP A 113 -6.81 26.26 -43.99
C ASP A 113 -6.23 26.92 -42.73
N ALA A 114 -6.56 28.20 -42.54
CA ALA A 114 -6.06 29.01 -41.45
C ALA A 114 -6.53 28.51 -40.07
N GLU A 115 -7.75 28.00 -39.97
CA GLU A 115 -8.31 27.53 -38.70
C GLU A 115 -7.64 26.23 -38.26
N ARG A 116 -7.52 25.28 -39.17
CA ARG A 116 -6.80 24.01 -38.94
C ARG A 116 -5.33 24.26 -38.59
N ASN A 117 -4.66 25.18 -39.29
CA ASN A 117 -3.28 25.52 -38.99
C ASN A 117 -3.09 26.09 -37.59
N ARG A 118 -4.03 26.93 -37.12
CA ARG A 118 -4.02 27.46 -35.76
C ARG A 118 -4.15 26.33 -34.74
N LYS A 119 -5.09 25.40 -34.94
CA LYS A 119 -5.29 24.21 -34.10
C LYS A 119 -4.05 23.31 -34.03
N VAL A 120 -3.44 23.02 -35.19
CA VAL A 120 -2.20 22.23 -35.26
C VAL A 120 -1.04 22.94 -34.57
N LEU A 121 -0.90 24.25 -34.73
CA LEU A 121 0.14 25.02 -34.04
C LEU A 121 -0.03 24.97 -32.53
N GLU A 122 -1.25 25.12 -32.03
CA GLU A 122 -1.57 25.00 -30.59
C GLU A 122 -1.15 23.62 -30.03
N LEU A 123 -1.44 22.53 -30.76
CA LEU A 123 -0.99 21.19 -30.39
C LEU A 123 0.54 21.01 -30.43
N VAL A 124 1.20 21.54 -31.45
CA VAL A 124 2.67 21.43 -31.59
C VAL A 124 3.36 22.19 -30.47
N GLU A 125 2.88 23.39 -30.10
CA GLU A 125 3.44 24.16 -29.00
C GLU A 125 3.21 23.48 -27.64
N ALA A 126 2.02 22.91 -27.42
CA ALA A 126 1.78 22.07 -26.23
C ALA A 126 2.74 20.86 -26.18
N ALA A 127 2.93 20.16 -27.29
CA ALA A 127 3.84 19.03 -27.37
C ALA A 127 5.32 19.44 -27.20
N ARG A 128 5.73 20.60 -27.73
CA ARG A 128 7.08 21.16 -27.51
C ARG A 128 7.30 21.47 -26.04
N ALA A 129 6.31 22.03 -25.35
CA ALA A 129 6.37 22.25 -23.91
C ALA A 129 6.51 20.93 -23.14
N ALA A 130 5.77 19.88 -23.52
CA ALA A 130 5.90 18.55 -22.92
C ALA A 130 7.29 17.92 -23.15
N VAL A 131 7.85 18.01 -24.36
CA VAL A 131 9.23 17.55 -24.64
C VAL A 131 10.25 18.32 -23.81
N LYS A 132 10.12 19.64 -23.70
CA LYS A 132 11.02 20.48 -22.88
C LYS A 132 10.94 20.11 -21.39
N ALA A 133 9.73 19.87 -20.87
CA ALA A 133 9.54 19.42 -19.49
C ALA A 133 10.15 18.02 -19.27
N PHE A 134 9.95 17.11 -20.21
CA PHE A 134 10.54 15.77 -20.20
C PHE A 134 12.08 15.81 -20.18
N GLU A 135 12.70 16.64 -21.03
CA GLU A 135 14.15 16.83 -21.04
C GLU A 135 14.66 17.42 -19.71
N GLY A 136 14.01 18.50 -19.24
CA GLY A 136 14.37 19.16 -17.98
C GLY A 136 14.29 18.26 -16.76
N ASN A 137 13.39 17.28 -16.77
CA ASN A 137 13.20 16.33 -15.67
C ASN A 137 14.45 15.50 -15.38
N PHE A 138 15.24 15.10 -16.39
CA PHE A 138 16.46 14.33 -16.16
C PHE A 138 17.49 15.09 -15.32
N ALA A 139 17.67 16.39 -15.61
CA ALA A 139 18.57 17.25 -14.85
C ALA A 139 18.06 17.46 -13.42
N ALA A 140 16.74 17.71 -13.26
CA ALA A 140 16.11 17.86 -11.96
C ALA A 140 16.27 16.60 -11.08
N VAL A 141 16.00 15.42 -11.65
CA VAL A 141 16.17 14.12 -10.97
C VAL A 141 17.62 13.89 -10.58
N ALA A 142 18.59 14.19 -11.45
CA ALA A 142 20.01 14.03 -11.13
C ALA A 142 20.44 14.91 -9.93
N VAL A 143 19.97 16.16 -9.89
CA VAL A 143 20.22 17.09 -8.77
C VAL A 143 19.58 16.56 -7.48
N LEU A 144 18.32 16.11 -7.54
CA LEU A 144 17.63 15.57 -6.38
C LEU A 144 18.28 14.27 -5.88
N ARG A 145 18.69 13.36 -6.76
CA ARG A 145 19.41 12.12 -6.40
C ARG A 145 20.72 12.44 -5.67
N LYS A 146 21.48 13.44 -6.13
CA LYS A 146 22.72 13.88 -5.49
C LYS A 146 22.47 14.47 -4.09
N ARG A 147 21.44 15.31 -3.95
CA ARG A 147 21.06 15.88 -2.64
C ARG A 147 20.58 14.78 -1.68
N ALA A 148 19.76 13.87 -2.17
CA ALA A 148 19.23 12.74 -1.40
C ALA A 148 20.35 11.83 -0.89
N ARG A 149 21.29 11.41 -1.75
CA ARG A 149 22.47 10.65 -1.33
C ARG A 149 23.22 11.36 -0.20
N LYS A 150 23.56 12.64 -0.37
CA LYS A 150 24.31 13.42 0.62
C LYS A 150 23.64 13.48 2.00
N LEU A 151 22.31 13.57 2.05
CA LEU A 151 21.57 13.63 3.31
C LEU A 151 21.40 12.24 3.93
N LEU A 152 20.98 11.27 3.13
CA LEU A 152 20.61 9.93 3.60
C LEU A 152 21.81 9.09 4.01
N THR A 153 22.98 9.24 3.37
CA THR A 153 24.21 8.51 3.76
C THR A 153 24.75 8.90 5.13
N ARG A 154 24.21 9.94 5.77
CA ARG A 154 24.51 10.29 7.16
C ARG A 154 23.83 9.36 8.17
N HIS A 155 22.79 8.66 7.73
CA HIS A 155 21.89 7.88 8.59
C HIS A 155 21.85 6.41 8.22
N THR A 156 22.21 6.05 6.98
CA THR A 156 22.25 4.67 6.52
C THR A 156 23.42 4.43 5.56
N ARG A 157 23.69 3.17 5.26
CA ARG A 157 24.70 2.77 4.27
C ARG A 157 24.26 3.14 2.85
N GLU A 158 25.20 3.42 1.96
CA GLU A 158 24.87 3.86 0.60
C GLU A 158 24.07 2.81 -0.19
N ASP A 159 24.35 1.53 0.01
CA ASP A 159 23.65 0.42 -0.64
C ASP A 159 22.20 0.23 -0.18
N ASN A 160 21.81 0.85 0.95
CA ASN A 160 20.42 0.91 1.42
C ASN A 160 19.61 2.02 0.75
N ILE A 161 20.25 2.91 -0.03
CA ILE A 161 19.59 4.02 -0.74
C ILE A 161 19.40 3.62 -2.21
N ARG A 162 18.22 3.07 -2.51
CA ARG A 162 17.93 2.42 -3.78
C ARG A 162 17.18 3.35 -4.73
N PHE A 163 17.89 3.83 -5.75
CA PHE A 163 17.30 4.55 -6.88
C PHE A 163 17.04 3.65 -8.08
N ASP A 164 17.53 2.40 -8.03
CA ASP A 164 17.50 1.49 -9.16
C ASP A 164 16.07 1.07 -9.52
N ALA A 165 15.90 0.78 -10.80
CA ALA A 165 14.64 0.36 -11.37
C ALA A 165 14.03 -0.86 -10.67
N PHE A 166 14.82 -1.86 -10.27
CA PHE A 166 14.29 -3.07 -9.66
C PHE A 166 13.60 -2.76 -8.32
N ALA A 167 14.27 -2.03 -7.43
CA ALA A 167 13.69 -1.61 -6.16
C ALA A 167 12.44 -0.74 -6.36
N ARG A 168 12.50 0.24 -7.26
CA ARG A 168 11.34 1.13 -7.53
C ARG A 168 10.14 0.36 -8.10
N VAL A 169 10.37 -0.60 -9.00
CA VAL A 169 9.31 -1.42 -9.61
C VAL A 169 8.70 -2.40 -8.60
N SER A 170 9.50 -3.03 -7.73
CA SER A 170 8.96 -3.96 -6.72
C SER A 170 8.19 -3.28 -5.60
N HIS A 171 8.32 -1.96 -5.46
CA HIS A 171 7.68 -1.16 -4.41
C HIS A 171 6.63 -0.17 -4.94
N VAL A 172 6.21 -0.32 -6.21
CA VAL A 172 5.21 0.54 -6.85
C VAL A 172 3.77 0.19 -6.41
N THR A 173 3.53 -1.02 -5.90
CA THR A 173 2.19 -1.54 -5.62
C THR A 173 2.17 -2.46 -4.41
N ASP A 174 0.99 -2.65 -3.82
CA ASP A 174 0.69 -3.70 -2.84
C ASP A 174 -0.17 -4.82 -3.48
N ALA A 175 -0.86 -5.64 -2.69
CA ALA A 175 -1.66 -6.74 -3.20
C ALA A 175 -2.93 -6.30 -3.97
N THR A 176 -3.26 -4.99 -3.98
CA THR A 176 -4.30 -4.45 -4.88
C THR A 176 -3.86 -4.46 -6.35
N ASP A 177 -2.57 -4.62 -6.62
CA ASP A 177 -1.95 -4.50 -7.95
C ASP A 177 -2.12 -3.11 -8.61
N TRP A 178 -2.57 -2.11 -7.84
CA TRP A 178 -2.76 -0.75 -8.32
C TRP A 178 -1.41 -0.01 -8.41
N ARG A 179 -1.08 0.52 -9.60
CA ARG A 179 0.21 1.15 -9.91
C ARG A 179 0.05 2.61 -10.32
N VAL A 180 0.04 3.51 -9.34
CA VAL A 180 -0.19 4.94 -9.59
C VAL A 180 1.10 5.65 -9.99
N GLU A 181 2.06 5.80 -9.06
CA GLU A 181 3.39 6.37 -9.33
C GLU A 181 4.49 5.44 -8.87
N TYR A 182 5.67 5.54 -9.51
CA TYR A 182 6.88 4.89 -9.00
C TYR A 182 7.48 5.75 -7.90
N PRO A 183 7.99 5.16 -6.81
CA PRO A 183 8.67 5.94 -5.80
C PRO A 183 9.95 6.56 -6.37
N PHE A 184 10.35 7.70 -5.84
CA PHE A 184 11.61 8.36 -6.17
C PHE A 184 12.81 7.47 -5.78
N LEU A 185 12.73 6.87 -4.60
CA LEU A 185 13.71 5.93 -4.07
C LEU A 185 13.06 4.96 -3.06
N VAL A 186 13.77 3.87 -2.79
CA VAL A 186 13.47 2.94 -1.71
C VAL A 186 14.61 2.95 -0.69
N LEU A 187 14.29 3.02 0.60
CA LEU A 187 15.22 2.92 1.71
C LEU A 187 15.09 1.55 2.37
N MET A 188 16.21 0.87 2.62
CA MET A 188 16.25 -0.48 3.20
C MET A 188 17.16 -0.52 4.45
N PRO A 189 16.79 0.18 5.54
CA PRO A 189 17.59 0.27 6.76
C PRO A 189 17.93 -1.10 7.35
N ASP A 190 19.07 -1.21 8.02
CA ASP A 190 19.52 -2.42 8.72
C ASP A 190 19.07 -2.47 10.19
N SER A 191 18.79 -1.31 10.78
CA SER A 191 18.41 -1.16 12.18
C SER A 191 17.30 -0.13 12.33
N GLU A 192 16.45 -0.32 13.33
CA GLU A 192 15.43 0.69 13.66
C GLU A 192 16.06 2.05 14.00
N ALA A 193 17.28 2.08 14.57
CA ALA A 193 17.97 3.31 14.96
C ALA A 193 18.22 4.28 13.79
N GLU A 194 18.19 3.80 12.54
CA GLU A 194 18.36 4.61 11.33
C GLU A 194 17.09 5.39 10.96
N ILE A 195 15.91 4.86 11.33
CA ILE A 195 14.59 5.35 10.88
C ILE A 195 14.37 6.84 11.20
N PRO A 196 14.63 7.35 12.42
CA PRO A 196 14.47 8.77 12.73
C PRO A 196 15.21 9.71 11.78
N GLY A 197 16.47 9.39 11.48
CA GLY A 197 17.31 10.20 10.58
C GLY A 197 16.81 10.15 9.15
N LEU A 198 16.37 8.97 8.69
CA LEU A 198 15.78 8.79 7.36
C LEU A 198 14.48 9.57 7.20
N VAL A 199 13.58 9.54 8.19
CA VAL A 199 12.32 10.31 8.15
C VAL A 199 12.60 11.80 8.05
N ARG A 200 13.47 12.35 8.90
CA ARG A 200 13.85 13.78 8.85
C ARG A 200 14.49 14.18 7.52
N ALA A 201 15.40 13.35 7.00
CA ALA A 201 16.05 13.60 5.71
C ALA A 201 15.04 13.58 4.54
N CYS A 202 14.08 12.66 4.55
CA CYS A 202 13.00 12.61 3.56
C CYS A 202 12.11 13.86 3.63
N VAL A 203 11.76 14.32 4.83
CA VAL A 203 11.00 15.57 5.02
C VAL A 203 11.79 16.78 4.51
N GLU A 204 13.10 16.87 4.78
CA GLU A 204 13.96 17.94 4.25
C GLU A 204 14.05 17.93 2.70
N LEU A 205 13.93 16.74 2.11
CA LEU A 205 13.90 16.53 0.66
C LEU A 205 12.51 16.74 0.05
N GLU A 206 11.50 17.10 0.85
CA GLU A 206 10.11 17.25 0.44
C GLU A 206 9.52 15.95 -0.14
N LEU A 207 9.96 14.79 0.36
CA LEU A 207 9.48 13.48 -0.05
C LEU A 207 8.35 13.00 0.86
N THR A 208 7.27 12.48 0.26
CA THR A 208 6.26 11.72 1.00
C THR A 208 6.87 10.39 1.46
N VAL A 209 6.84 10.13 2.77
CA VAL A 209 7.36 8.88 3.35
C VAL A 209 6.26 7.83 3.36
N ILE A 210 6.54 6.64 2.84
CA ILE A 210 5.62 5.51 2.84
C ILE A 210 6.29 4.33 3.56
N PRO A 211 5.86 3.97 4.77
CA PRO A 211 6.35 2.77 5.45
C PRO A 211 5.82 1.52 4.75
N ARG A 212 6.68 0.50 4.60
CA ARG A 212 6.32 -0.74 3.92
C ARG A 212 7.01 -1.94 4.55
N GLY A 213 6.25 -2.99 4.87
CA GLY A 213 6.77 -4.35 5.08
C GLY A 213 6.61 -5.19 3.81
N GLY A 214 6.13 -6.42 3.91
CA GLY A 214 5.95 -7.33 2.76
C GLY A 214 4.93 -6.93 1.68
N GLY A 215 4.35 -5.73 1.71
CA GLY A 215 3.50 -5.23 0.62
C GLY A 215 2.19 -5.98 0.38
N THR A 216 1.67 -6.72 1.35
CA THR A 216 0.48 -7.59 1.19
C THR A 216 -0.85 -6.88 1.47
N GLY A 217 -0.88 -5.55 1.50
CA GLY A 217 -2.09 -4.77 1.79
C GLY A 217 -3.09 -4.79 0.64
N TYR A 218 -4.39 -4.71 0.95
CA TYR A 218 -5.48 -4.67 -0.03
C TYR A 218 -6.25 -3.33 -0.03
N THR A 219 -5.65 -2.28 0.53
CA THR A 219 -6.26 -0.94 0.65
C THR A 219 -5.48 0.14 -0.10
N GLY A 220 -4.33 -0.19 -0.69
CA GLY A 220 -3.47 0.77 -1.36
C GLY A 220 -2.58 1.58 -0.43
N GLY A 221 -2.50 1.24 0.87
CA GLY A 221 -1.76 2.01 1.87
C GLY A 221 -0.25 2.10 1.63
N ALA A 222 0.33 1.18 0.84
CA ALA A 222 1.76 1.19 0.49
C ALA A 222 2.04 1.66 -0.95
N ILE A 223 1.07 2.28 -1.62
CA ILE A 223 1.17 2.71 -3.03
C ILE A 223 1.61 4.17 -3.10
N PRO A 224 2.70 4.48 -3.83
CA PRO A 224 3.07 5.87 -4.11
C PRO A 224 2.03 6.55 -5.00
N LEU A 225 1.47 7.67 -4.52
CA LEU A 225 0.54 8.51 -5.27
C LEU A 225 1.22 9.74 -5.91
N THR A 226 2.52 9.92 -5.63
CA THR A 226 3.35 11.01 -6.15
C THR A 226 4.71 10.46 -6.58
N PRO A 227 5.34 10.99 -7.64
CA PRO A 227 6.70 10.62 -8.02
C PRO A 227 7.74 11.06 -6.98
N PHE A 228 7.38 11.95 -6.06
CA PHE A 228 8.23 12.43 -4.96
C PHE A 228 7.95 11.66 -3.66
N ALA A 229 7.94 10.32 -3.75
CA ALA A 229 7.76 9.44 -2.60
C ALA A 229 9.03 8.65 -2.28
N ALA A 230 9.36 8.53 -0.99
CA ALA A 230 10.35 7.60 -0.48
C ALA A 230 9.64 6.45 0.23
N VAL A 231 9.82 5.23 -0.27
CA VAL A 231 9.33 4.04 0.43
C VAL A 231 10.41 3.58 1.41
N ILE A 232 10.08 3.43 2.68
CA ILE A 232 10.97 2.84 3.70
C ILE A 232 10.55 1.39 3.90
N ASN A 233 11.33 0.46 3.35
CA ASN A 233 11.10 -0.98 3.51
C ASN A 233 11.74 -1.48 4.81
N THR A 234 10.92 -2.02 5.71
CA THR A 234 11.34 -2.50 7.03
C THR A 234 11.68 -3.99 7.09
N GLU A 235 11.60 -4.75 5.98
CA GLU A 235 11.80 -6.22 5.95
C GLU A 235 13.14 -6.69 6.52
N LYS A 236 14.18 -5.85 6.52
CA LYS A 236 15.48 -6.14 7.14
C LYS A 236 15.47 -6.04 8.67
N LEU A 237 14.45 -5.41 9.26
CA LEU A 237 14.23 -5.39 10.71
C LEU A 237 13.53 -6.68 11.12
N GLU A 238 14.30 -7.77 11.18
CA GLU A 238 13.80 -9.14 11.26
C GLU A 238 14.12 -9.87 12.58
N THR A 239 14.50 -9.13 13.62
CA THR A 239 14.76 -9.69 14.94
C THR A 239 13.46 -10.15 15.61
N VAL A 240 13.46 -11.41 16.08
CA VAL A 240 12.36 -12.01 16.83
C VAL A 240 12.92 -12.74 18.05
N SER A 241 12.29 -12.57 19.21
CA SER A 241 12.72 -13.25 20.45
C SER A 241 12.08 -14.64 20.58
N ALA A 242 12.59 -15.44 21.52
CA ALA A 242 11.79 -16.54 22.08
C ALA A 242 10.61 -15.98 22.89
N VAL A 243 9.67 -16.84 23.30
CA VAL A 243 8.63 -16.45 24.25
C VAL A 243 9.27 -16.21 25.63
N GLU A 244 8.95 -15.05 26.22
CA GLU A 244 9.46 -14.62 27.51
C GLU A 244 8.30 -14.29 28.45
N MET A 245 8.40 -14.74 29.71
CA MET A 245 7.50 -14.29 30.76
C MET A 245 7.91 -12.88 31.19
N ARG A 246 7.02 -11.90 31.01
CA ARG A 246 7.27 -10.49 31.34
C ARG A 246 6.20 -9.96 32.29
N ASN A 247 6.62 -9.14 33.25
CA ASN A 247 5.70 -8.35 34.05
C ASN A 247 5.22 -7.18 33.20
N LEU A 248 3.92 -7.15 32.91
CA LEU A 248 3.30 -6.04 32.18
C LEU A 248 2.80 -4.98 33.17
N PRO A 249 2.83 -3.69 32.82
CA PRO A 249 2.30 -2.64 33.69
C PRO A 249 0.85 -2.91 34.10
N GLY A 250 0.57 -2.93 35.41
CA GLY A 250 -0.78 -3.16 35.93
C GLY A 250 -1.27 -4.61 35.90
N VAL A 251 -0.43 -5.57 35.47
CA VAL A 251 -0.79 -7.00 35.46
C VAL A 251 -0.04 -7.72 36.59
N ASN A 252 -0.80 -8.34 37.49
CA ASN A 252 -0.27 -8.98 38.70
C ASN A 252 0.64 -10.19 38.44
N GLU A 253 0.42 -10.88 37.32
CA GLU A 253 1.13 -12.11 36.97
C GLU A 253 2.01 -11.92 35.74
N PRO A 254 3.18 -12.59 35.69
CA PRO A 254 3.98 -12.62 34.46
C PRO A 254 3.16 -13.15 33.28
N VAL A 255 3.23 -12.45 32.15
CA VAL A 255 2.51 -12.80 30.92
C VAL A 255 3.51 -13.33 29.90
N PRO A 256 3.21 -14.44 29.20
CA PRO A 256 4.03 -14.89 28.09
C PRO A 256 3.92 -13.89 26.94
N THR A 257 5.06 -13.40 26.48
CA THR A 257 5.15 -12.39 25.42
C THR A 257 6.22 -12.76 24.40
N ILE A 258 6.11 -12.19 23.20
CA ILE A 258 7.12 -12.31 22.15
C ILE A 258 7.44 -10.93 21.58
N TYR A 259 8.73 -10.62 21.44
CA TYR A 259 9.21 -9.41 20.76
C TYR A 259 9.45 -9.69 19.29
N ALA A 260 9.08 -8.73 18.44
CA ALA A 260 9.35 -8.77 17.02
C ALA A 260 9.56 -7.35 16.47
N GLU A 261 10.60 -7.19 15.65
CA GLU A 261 10.79 -6.02 14.81
C GLU A 261 9.76 -5.97 13.66
N ALA A 262 9.59 -4.79 13.08
CA ALA A 262 8.51 -4.51 12.13
C ALA A 262 8.60 -5.33 10.83
N GLY A 263 9.80 -5.74 10.42
CA GLY A 263 10.05 -6.52 9.21
C GLY A 263 9.83 -8.03 9.36
N VAL A 264 9.71 -8.53 10.59
CA VAL A 264 9.54 -9.97 10.83
C VAL A 264 8.27 -10.48 10.14
N VAL A 265 8.42 -11.49 9.29
CA VAL A 265 7.29 -12.20 8.67
C VAL A 265 6.43 -12.85 9.75
N THR A 266 5.12 -12.69 9.67
CA THR A 266 4.14 -13.10 10.69
C THR A 266 4.25 -14.59 11.03
N ARG A 267 4.48 -15.45 10.02
CA ARG A 267 4.72 -16.88 10.20
C ARG A 267 5.89 -17.14 11.15
N ARG A 268 7.00 -16.41 11.05
CA ARG A 268 8.18 -16.61 11.91
C ARG A 268 7.88 -16.34 13.39
N VAL A 269 7.05 -15.34 13.69
CA VAL A 269 6.58 -15.05 15.05
C VAL A 269 5.65 -16.17 15.55
N SER A 270 4.76 -16.65 14.67
CA SER A 270 3.86 -17.77 14.97
C SER A 270 4.64 -19.04 15.30
N ASP A 271 5.60 -19.42 14.46
CA ASP A 271 6.43 -20.62 14.66
C ASP A 271 7.27 -20.52 15.94
N ALA A 272 7.77 -19.32 16.27
CA ALA A 272 8.51 -19.08 17.51
C ALA A 272 7.63 -19.24 18.76
N ALA A 273 6.38 -18.77 18.71
CA ALA A 273 5.41 -19.01 19.77
C ALA A 273 5.03 -20.48 19.89
N GLU A 274 4.78 -21.16 18.76
CA GLU A 274 4.38 -22.58 18.71
C GLU A 274 5.48 -23.50 19.25
N ARG A 275 6.75 -23.25 18.92
CA ARG A 275 7.89 -23.97 19.51
C ARG A 275 7.96 -23.88 21.04
N ALA A 276 7.44 -22.80 21.62
CA ALA A 276 7.35 -22.61 23.06
C ALA A 276 6.03 -23.12 23.68
N GLY A 277 5.16 -23.76 22.89
CA GLY A 277 3.86 -24.26 23.35
C GLY A 277 2.80 -23.17 23.51
N PHE A 278 2.98 -22.04 22.82
CA PHE A 278 2.04 -20.92 22.78
C PHE A 278 1.51 -20.68 21.36
N VAL A 279 0.53 -19.79 21.24
CA VAL A 279 -0.09 -19.39 19.99
C VAL A 279 -0.02 -17.88 19.85
N PHE A 280 0.55 -17.44 18.73
CA PHE A 280 0.42 -16.07 18.27
C PHE A 280 -0.95 -15.87 17.63
N ALA A 281 -1.71 -14.89 18.14
CA ALA A 281 -3.11 -14.69 17.77
C ALA A 281 -3.29 -13.88 16.47
N VAL A 282 -2.31 -13.08 16.06
CA VAL A 282 -2.40 -12.25 14.86
C VAL A 282 -2.04 -13.10 13.64
N ASP A 283 -3.06 -13.65 12.99
CA ASP A 283 -2.94 -14.70 11.96
C ASP A 283 -3.64 -14.34 10.63
N PRO A 284 -3.31 -13.20 9.98
CA PRO A 284 -3.89 -12.86 8.68
C PRO A 284 -3.62 -13.97 7.65
N THR A 285 -4.49 -14.12 6.65
CA THR A 285 -4.32 -15.11 5.57
C THR A 285 -2.97 -14.96 4.86
N SER A 286 -2.42 -13.75 4.81
CA SER A 286 -1.11 -13.43 4.25
C SER A 286 0.07 -13.69 5.20
N ALA A 287 -0.08 -14.46 6.29
CA ALA A 287 0.94 -14.62 7.33
C ALA A 287 2.32 -15.07 6.84
N ASP A 288 2.39 -15.77 5.71
CA ASP A 288 3.64 -16.22 5.09
C ASP A 288 4.40 -15.10 4.36
N ALA A 289 3.79 -13.91 4.19
CA ALA A 289 4.41 -12.75 3.55
C ALA A 289 4.19 -11.42 4.30
N SER A 290 3.13 -11.26 5.09
CA SER A 290 2.89 -10.04 5.85
C SER A 290 3.87 -9.90 7.02
N CYS A 291 4.30 -8.67 7.28
CA CYS A 291 5.22 -8.36 8.37
C CYS A 291 4.51 -7.73 9.58
N ILE A 292 5.13 -7.84 10.75
CA ILE A 292 4.58 -7.36 12.02
C ILE A 292 4.21 -5.87 12.01
N GLY A 293 5.04 -5.01 11.44
CA GLY A 293 4.76 -3.57 11.35
C GLY A 293 3.48 -3.30 10.56
N GLY A 294 3.29 -4.00 9.44
CA GLY A 294 2.07 -3.95 8.63
C GLY A 294 0.85 -4.49 9.40
N ASN A 295 1.01 -5.57 10.15
CA ASN A 295 -0.07 -6.11 10.98
C ASN A 295 -0.55 -5.10 12.03
N ILE A 296 0.35 -4.34 12.63
CA ILE A 296 0.01 -3.28 13.59
C ILE A 296 -0.69 -2.12 12.86
N ALA A 297 -0.08 -1.62 11.78
CA ALA A 297 -0.60 -0.51 10.99
C ALA A 297 -2.00 -0.76 10.42
N MET A 298 -2.34 -2.03 10.13
CA MET A 298 -3.62 -2.46 9.58
C MET A 298 -4.59 -3.03 10.63
N ASN A 299 -4.17 -3.06 11.91
CA ASN A 299 -4.84 -3.78 12.98
C ASN A 299 -5.28 -5.18 12.53
N ALA A 300 -4.35 -5.95 12.00
CA ALA A 300 -4.60 -7.24 11.35
C ALA A 300 -5.23 -8.24 12.31
N GLY A 301 -6.03 -9.13 11.75
CA GLY A 301 -6.58 -10.29 12.44
C GLY A 301 -6.89 -11.36 11.42
N GLY A 302 -7.05 -12.59 11.89
CA GLY A 302 -7.50 -13.70 11.09
C GLY A 302 -8.46 -14.57 11.88
N LYS A 303 -8.34 -15.89 11.71
CA LYS A 303 -9.28 -16.87 12.26
C LYS A 303 -9.29 -16.83 13.79
N LYS A 304 -8.11 -16.68 14.40
CA LYS A 304 -7.92 -16.61 15.85
C LYS A 304 -8.47 -15.32 16.48
N ALA A 305 -8.84 -14.31 15.68
CA ALA A 305 -9.44 -13.09 16.21
C ALA A 305 -10.80 -13.33 16.91
N VAL A 306 -11.49 -14.42 16.58
CA VAL A 306 -12.70 -14.85 17.30
C VAL A 306 -12.40 -15.18 18.76
N LEU A 307 -11.21 -15.70 19.07
CA LEU A 307 -10.78 -15.98 20.45
C LEU A 307 -10.16 -14.76 21.12
N TRP A 308 -9.17 -14.14 20.46
CA TRP A 308 -8.27 -13.17 21.11
C TRP A 308 -8.22 -11.80 20.43
N GLY A 309 -9.09 -11.55 19.46
CA GLY A 309 -9.14 -10.28 18.73
C GLY A 309 -7.99 -10.07 17.74
N THR A 310 -7.88 -8.83 17.31
CA THR A 310 -6.93 -8.32 16.31
C THR A 310 -5.59 -7.93 16.94
N ALA A 311 -4.67 -7.33 16.16
CA ALA A 311 -3.36 -6.90 16.63
C ALA A 311 -3.44 -6.02 17.90
N VAL A 312 -4.35 -5.03 17.93
CA VAL A 312 -4.51 -4.12 19.09
C VAL A 312 -4.88 -4.84 20.38
N ASP A 313 -5.61 -5.95 20.28
CA ASP A 313 -6.02 -6.75 21.44
C ASP A 313 -4.84 -7.48 22.08
N ASN A 314 -3.78 -7.73 21.30
CA ASN A 314 -2.65 -8.56 21.65
C ASN A 314 -1.35 -7.78 21.89
N LEU A 315 -1.32 -6.48 21.56
CA LEU A 315 -0.16 -5.62 21.78
C LEU A 315 0.02 -5.28 23.27
N ALA A 316 1.16 -5.68 23.82
CA ALA A 316 1.61 -5.23 25.13
C ALA A 316 2.38 -3.91 25.04
N TRP A 317 3.17 -3.75 23.98
CA TRP A 317 3.99 -2.56 23.74
C TRP A 317 4.38 -2.46 22.25
N TRP A 318 4.56 -1.24 21.73
CA TRP A 318 5.20 -1.01 20.44
C TRP A 318 5.98 0.30 20.40
N ARG A 319 6.94 0.35 19.48
CA ARG A 319 7.75 1.52 19.18
C ARG A 319 7.55 1.92 17.73
N MET A 320 7.54 3.23 17.51
CA MET A 320 7.44 3.84 16.20
C MET A 320 8.25 5.13 16.13
N VAL A 321 8.43 5.63 14.92
CA VAL A 321 8.97 6.96 14.64
C VAL A 321 7.84 7.82 14.10
N ASP A 322 7.63 8.98 14.71
CA ASP A 322 6.59 9.92 14.33
C ASP A 322 7.02 10.80 13.12
N PRO A 323 6.14 11.65 12.57
CA PRO A 323 6.47 12.50 11.42
C PRO A 323 7.54 13.58 11.71
N GLN A 324 7.84 13.87 12.98
CA GLN A 324 8.95 14.76 13.37
C GLN A 324 10.30 14.02 13.40
N GLY A 325 10.25 12.69 13.23
CA GLY A 325 11.40 11.81 13.35
C GLY A 325 11.76 11.54 14.81
N ASP A 326 10.85 11.73 15.76
CA ASP A 326 11.06 11.37 17.15
C ASP A 326 10.53 9.97 17.46
N TRP A 327 11.11 9.33 18.45
CA TRP A 327 10.65 8.04 18.92
C TRP A 327 9.32 8.19 19.65
N LEU A 328 8.42 7.24 19.46
CA LEU A 328 7.19 7.08 20.22
C LEU A 328 7.08 5.63 20.68
N GLU A 329 7.09 5.43 22.00
CA GLU A 329 6.83 4.15 22.64
C GLU A 329 5.45 4.15 23.25
N VAL A 330 4.64 3.13 22.94
CA VAL A 330 3.30 2.98 23.48
C VAL A 330 3.25 1.68 24.28
N ALA A 331 2.93 1.78 25.56
CA ALA A 331 2.75 0.64 26.46
C ALA A 331 1.28 0.50 26.84
N ARG A 332 0.72 -0.70 26.67
CA ARG A 332 -0.63 -1.01 27.15
C ARG A 332 -0.59 -1.25 28.66
N LEU A 333 -1.40 -0.50 29.40
CA LEU A 333 -1.55 -0.61 30.85
C LEU A 333 -2.73 -1.52 31.18
N ASP A 334 -2.64 -2.25 32.29
CA ASP A 334 -3.72 -3.10 32.81
C ASP A 334 -4.26 -4.07 31.74
N HIS A 335 -3.36 -4.67 30.97
CA HIS A 335 -3.71 -5.47 29.80
C HIS A 335 -4.65 -6.63 30.19
N ASN A 336 -5.90 -6.61 29.70
CA ASN A 336 -6.93 -7.59 30.08
C ASN A 336 -6.72 -9.01 29.51
N ARG A 337 -5.73 -9.19 28.64
CA ARG A 337 -5.32 -10.48 28.01
C ARG A 337 -6.41 -11.15 27.17
N GLY A 338 -7.44 -10.40 26.81
CA GLY A 338 -8.51 -10.79 25.92
C GLY A 338 -8.81 -9.67 24.94
N LYS A 339 -10.03 -9.67 24.39
CA LYS A 339 -10.43 -8.65 23.44
C LYS A 339 -10.55 -7.31 24.17
N ILE A 340 -9.99 -6.25 23.59
CA ILE A 340 -9.90 -4.93 24.19
C ILE A 340 -11.28 -4.31 24.46
N HIS A 341 -12.28 -4.67 23.67
CA HIS A 341 -13.64 -4.15 23.80
C HIS A 341 -14.48 -4.83 24.88
N ASP A 342 -14.01 -5.95 25.44
CA ASP A 342 -14.65 -6.59 26.60
C ASP A 342 -14.28 -5.88 27.90
N ALA A 343 -13.20 -5.08 27.91
CA ALA A 343 -12.84 -4.23 29.04
C ALA A 343 -13.69 -2.96 29.07
N ALA A 344 -13.98 -2.44 30.28
CA ALA A 344 -14.68 -1.16 30.41
C ALA A 344 -13.90 -0.01 29.73
N ALA A 345 -12.58 0.00 29.91
CA ALA A 345 -11.66 0.90 29.23
C ALA A 345 -10.30 0.22 29.02
N ALA A 346 -9.53 0.74 28.06
CA ALA A 346 -8.15 0.39 27.82
C ALA A 346 -7.27 1.63 27.95
N SER A 347 -6.18 1.51 28.71
CA SER A 347 -5.26 2.60 29.01
C SER A 347 -3.89 2.35 28.39
N PHE A 348 -3.24 3.43 27.97
CA PHE A 348 -1.94 3.40 27.30
C PHE A 348 -1.06 4.51 27.86
N SER A 349 0.22 4.22 28.06
CA SER A 349 1.25 5.23 28.29
C SER A 349 2.00 5.48 26.99
N LEU A 350 2.03 6.72 26.52
CA LEU A 350 2.67 7.15 25.29
C LEU A 350 3.90 7.99 25.68
N THR A 351 5.10 7.56 25.31
CA THR A 351 6.34 8.25 25.65
C THR A 351 7.09 8.64 24.39
N TRP A 352 7.25 9.94 24.18
CA TRP A 352 8.05 10.49 23.08
C TRP A 352 9.49 10.71 23.55
N LYS A 353 10.47 10.31 22.73
CA LYS A 353 11.90 10.50 22.99
C LYS A 353 12.59 11.09 21.76
N ASP A 354 13.68 11.82 21.98
CA ASP A 354 14.43 12.46 20.89
C ASP A 354 14.97 11.41 19.91
N GLY A 355 14.59 11.52 18.63
CA GLY A 355 15.03 10.58 17.61
C GLY A 355 16.47 10.77 17.12
N ARG A 356 17.28 11.64 17.73
CA ARG A 356 18.70 11.79 17.39
C ARG A 356 19.61 10.77 18.07
N GLU A 357 19.10 10.10 19.10
CA GLU A 357 19.80 9.07 19.86
C GLU A 357 19.08 7.71 19.73
N PRO A 358 19.78 6.58 19.92
CA PRO A 358 19.13 5.29 20.03
C PRO A 358 18.06 5.29 21.14
N PRO A 359 16.91 4.62 20.94
CA PRO A 359 15.74 4.77 21.80
C PRO A 359 15.95 4.28 23.24
N GLU A 360 16.95 3.43 23.48
CA GLU A 360 17.36 2.96 24.81
C GLU A 360 17.99 4.06 25.67
N ASN A 361 18.68 5.01 25.03
CA ASN A 361 19.40 6.11 25.69
C ASN A 361 18.76 7.48 25.47
N ALA A 362 17.86 7.58 24.48
CA ALA A 362 17.25 8.83 24.06
C ALA A 362 16.52 9.54 25.20
N ARG A 363 16.75 10.85 25.32
CA ARG A 363 16.05 11.72 26.26
C ARG A 363 14.54 11.72 26.00
N THR A 364 13.76 11.44 27.04
CA THR A 364 12.30 11.63 27.01
C THR A 364 11.94 13.09 26.81
N LEU A 365 11.12 13.36 25.79
CA LEU A 365 10.59 14.69 25.47
C LEU A 365 9.28 14.95 26.22
N ARG A 366 8.36 13.98 26.20
CA ARG A 366 7.08 14.03 26.90
C ARG A 366 6.50 12.64 27.11
N THR A 367 5.58 12.53 28.08
CA THR A 367 4.78 11.33 28.31
C THR A 367 3.32 11.73 28.46
N GLU A 368 2.42 10.95 27.87
CA GLU A 368 0.98 11.13 27.95
C GLU A 368 0.30 9.81 28.33
N HIS A 369 -0.90 9.94 28.92
CA HIS A 369 -1.76 8.80 29.21
C HIS A 369 -3.03 8.92 28.38
N LEU A 370 -3.39 7.84 27.70
CA LEU A 370 -4.58 7.76 26.89
C LEU A 370 -5.47 6.63 27.41
N THR A 371 -6.71 6.94 27.75
CA THR A 371 -7.72 5.96 28.15
C THR A 371 -8.90 6.03 27.19
N ILE A 372 -9.24 4.90 26.59
CA ILE A 372 -10.33 4.78 25.62
C ILE A 372 -11.31 3.73 26.15
N GLU A 373 -12.60 4.04 26.15
CA GLU A 373 -13.64 3.08 26.51
C GLU A 373 -13.60 1.87 25.56
N GLY A 374 -13.64 0.64 26.10
CA GLY A 374 -13.39 -0.56 25.28
C GLY A 374 -14.34 -0.69 24.10
N HIS A 375 -15.61 -0.33 24.29
CA HIS A 375 -16.63 -0.37 23.24
C HIS A 375 -16.39 0.59 22.06
N LYS A 376 -15.44 1.53 22.16
CA LYS A 376 -15.09 2.45 21.05
C LYS A 376 -14.10 1.85 20.06
N PHE A 377 -13.39 0.78 20.42
CA PHE A 377 -12.42 0.14 19.50
C PHE A 377 -13.07 -0.57 18.31
N ARG A 378 -14.36 -0.87 18.39
CA ARG A 378 -15.16 -1.43 17.31
C ARG A 378 -16.65 -1.23 17.58
N LYS A 379 -17.45 -1.03 16.54
CA LYS A 379 -18.92 -1.06 16.68
C LYS A 379 -19.37 -2.33 17.39
N VAL A 380 -20.33 -2.18 18.30
CA VAL A 380 -20.91 -3.28 19.07
C VAL A 380 -21.41 -4.37 18.13
N GLY A 381 -20.98 -5.61 18.37
CA GLY A 381 -21.32 -6.77 17.56
C GLY A 381 -20.33 -7.07 16.41
N LEU A 382 -19.38 -6.17 16.10
CA LEU A 382 -18.33 -6.44 15.12
C LEU A 382 -17.09 -7.06 15.79
N GLY A 383 -16.53 -8.11 15.16
CA GLY A 383 -15.25 -8.69 15.57
C GLY A 383 -14.05 -7.79 15.27
N LYS A 384 -14.08 -7.12 14.10
CA LYS A 384 -13.10 -6.11 13.65
C LYS A 384 -13.85 -4.94 13.02
N ASP A 385 -13.39 -3.72 13.28
CA ASP A 385 -13.93 -2.50 12.70
C ASP A 385 -12.77 -1.69 12.09
N VAL A 386 -12.80 -1.51 10.77
CA VAL A 386 -11.79 -0.76 10.02
C VAL A 386 -12.20 0.68 9.72
N THR A 387 -13.41 1.07 10.13
CA THR A 387 -14.01 2.36 9.75
C THR A 387 -13.51 3.51 10.62
N ASP A 388 -13.19 3.25 11.88
CA ASP A 388 -12.58 4.25 12.76
C ASP A 388 -11.06 4.24 12.64
N LYS A 389 -10.52 5.14 11.80
CA LYS A 389 -9.08 5.37 11.68
C LYS A 389 -8.53 6.25 12.79
N PHE A 390 -9.35 6.99 13.52
CA PHE A 390 -8.89 7.84 14.62
C PHE A 390 -8.59 6.99 15.87
N LEU A 391 -9.41 5.98 16.15
CA LEU A 391 -9.24 4.98 17.21
C LEU A 391 -8.97 5.64 18.57
N GLY A 392 -9.75 6.67 18.89
CA GLY A 392 -9.61 7.46 20.12
C GLY A 392 -8.27 8.20 20.24
N GLY A 393 -7.52 8.39 19.16
CA GLY A 393 -6.20 9.01 19.16
C GLY A 393 -5.04 8.03 19.39
N LEU A 394 -5.30 6.72 19.46
CA LEU A 394 -4.24 5.73 19.63
C LEU A 394 -3.32 5.71 18.39
N PRO A 395 -1.99 5.94 18.55
CA PRO A 395 -1.10 6.07 17.41
C PRO A 395 -0.65 4.73 16.84
N GLY A 396 -0.33 4.72 15.54
CA GLY A 396 0.21 3.59 14.79
C GLY A 396 -0.80 2.50 14.43
N VAL A 397 -1.69 2.12 15.33
CA VAL A 397 -2.68 1.05 15.10
C VAL A 397 -3.81 1.51 14.19
N GLN A 398 -4.07 0.77 13.11
CA GLN A 398 -5.12 1.06 12.12
C GLN A 398 -4.91 2.36 11.32
N LYS A 399 -3.68 2.88 11.30
CA LYS A 399 -3.32 4.16 10.67
C LYS A 399 -2.73 4.01 9.28
N GLU A 400 -2.41 2.79 8.87
CA GLU A 400 -1.83 2.49 7.55
C GLU A 400 -0.55 3.30 7.26
N GLY A 401 0.20 3.69 8.31
CA GLY A 401 1.43 4.47 8.21
C GLY A 401 1.25 5.99 8.16
N CYS A 402 0.02 6.51 8.23
CA CYS A 402 -0.27 7.94 8.12
C CYS A 402 0.21 8.80 9.30
N ASP A 403 0.50 8.20 10.45
CA ASP A 403 0.93 8.91 11.67
C ASP A 403 2.31 8.47 12.17
N GLY A 404 3.04 7.69 11.38
CA GLY A 404 4.41 7.28 11.66
C GLY A 404 4.74 5.87 11.21
N LEU A 405 5.93 5.41 11.58
CA LEU A 405 6.52 4.15 11.12
C LEU A 405 6.76 3.23 12.32
N ILE A 406 6.03 2.11 12.41
CA ILE A 406 6.27 1.08 13.42
C ILE A 406 7.64 0.45 13.19
N THR A 407 8.47 0.33 14.24
CA THR A 407 9.81 -0.23 14.15
C THR A 407 9.95 -1.55 14.91
N SER A 408 9.33 -1.66 16.07
CA SER A 408 9.36 -2.88 16.88
C SER A 408 8.17 -2.99 17.82
N SER A 409 7.92 -4.19 18.33
CA SER A 409 6.74 -4.47 19.14
C SER A 409 6.91 -5.68 20.04
N ARG A 410 6.01 -5.77 21.03
CA ARG A 410 5.86 -6.93 21.90
C ARG A 410 4.39 -7.28 22.02
N PHE A 411 4.09 -8.55 21.75
CA PHE A 411 2.74 -9.10 21.84
C PHE A 411 2.64 -10.08 22.99
N ILE A 412 1.46 -10.19 23.58
CA ILE A 412 1.11 -11.35 24.40
C ILE A 412 0.86 -12.57 23.50
N VAL A 413 1.15 -13.76 24.00
CA VAL A 413 0.84 -15.03 23.32
C VAL A 413 -0.05 -15.90 24.20
N HIS A 414 -0.82 -16.78 23.57
CA HIS A 414 -1.89 -17.53 24.22
C HIS A 414 -1.60 -19.02 24.29
N LYS A 415 -2.42 -19.77 25.01
CA LYS A 415 -2.46 -21.23 24.91
C LYS A 415 -3.77 -21.65 24.29
N MET A 416 -3.70 -22.56 23.31
CA MET A 416 -4.91 -23.16 22.77
C MET A 416 -5.59 -24.06 23.82
N PRO A 417 -6.92 -24.18 23.78
CA PRO A 417 -7.63 -25.18 24.55
C PRO A 417 -7.10 -26.59 24.25
N LYS A 418 -7.08 -27.47 25.27
CA LYS A 418 -6.57 -28.84 25.14
C LYS A 418 -7.37 -29.69 24.15
N GLY A 419 -8.68 -29.45 24.07
CA GLY A 419 -9.60 -30.15 23.17
C GLY A 419 -10.08 -29.21 22.08
N ILE A 420 -9.89 -29.61 20.82
CA ILE A 420 -10.38 -28.87 19.65
C ILE A 420 -11.22 -29.82 18.81
N ARG A 421 -12.38 -29.34 18.37
CA ARG A 421 -13.29 -30.05 17.46
C ARG A 421 -13.74 -29.09 16.37
N THR A 422 -13.63 -29.53 15.12
CA THR A 422 -14.15 -28.82 13.96
C THR A 422 -15.40 -29.56 13.47
N VAL A 423 -16.49 -28.82 13.28
CA VAL A 423 -17.74 -29.34 12.73
C VAL A 423 -17.98 -28.64 11.38
N CYS A 424 -18.25 -29.42 10.34
CA CYS A 424 -18.70 -28.91 9.06
C CYS A 424 -20.21 -29.09 8.95
N MET A 425 -20.92 -28.02 8.60
CA MET A 425 -22.37 -28.02 8.42
C MET A 425 -22.69 -27.54 7.01
N GLU A 426 -23.43 -28.33 6.26
CA GLU A 426 -23.90 -27.98 4.93
C GLU A 426 -25.34 -27.48 5.02
N PHE A 427 -25.60 -26.33 4.38
CA PHE A 427 -26.92 -25.72 4.30
C PHE A 427 -27.35 -25.68 2.84
N PHE A 428 -28.53 -26.24 2.54
CA PHE A 428 -29.09 -26.19 1.20
C PHE A 428 -29.95 -24.92 1.03
N GLY A 429 -29.80 -24.23 -0.10
CA GLY A 429 -30.56 -23.01 -0.41
C GLY A 429 -29.69 -21.77 -0.48
N GLN A 430 -30.26 -20.60 -0.16
CA GLN A 430 -29.50 -19.36 -0.16
C GLN A 430 -28.76 -19.20 1.18
N ALA A 431 -27.57 -18.57 1.18
CA ALA A 431 -26.79 -18.36 2.40
C ALA A 431 -27.57 -17.66 3.52
N ARG A 432 -28.55 -16.80 3.16
CA ARG A 432 -29.43 -16.12 4.13
C ARG A 432 -30.27 -17.08 4.97
N ASP A 433 -30.59 -18.26 4.43
CA ASP A 433 -31.44 -19.26 5.07
C ASP A 433 -30.69 -19.97 6.20
N ALA A 434 -29.35 -19.96 6.16
CA ALA A 434 -28.48 -20.51 7.22
C ALA A 434 -28.24 -19.53 8.39
N ILE A 435 -28.51 -18.23 8.20
CA ILE A 435 -28.22 -17.19 9.19
C ILE A 435 -28.87 -17.47 10.56
N PRO A 436 -30.15 -17.83 10.66
CA PRO A 436 -30.77 -18.11 11.95
C PRO A 436 -30.05 -19.22 12.73
N SER A 437 -29.72 -20.33 12.08
CA SER A 437 -28.97 -21.43 12.70
C SER A 437 -27.57 -21.00 13.13
N ILE A 438 -26.87 -20.19 12.32
CA ILE A 438 -25.55 -19.63 12.67
C ILE A 438 -25.65 -18.79 13.95
N VAL A 439 -26.68 -17.94 14.06
CA VAL A 439 -26.91 -17.07 15.24
C VAL A 439 -27.27 -17.91 16.47
N GLU A 440 -28.12 -18.92 16.32
CA GLU A 440 -28.49 -19.84 17.40
C GLU A 440 -27.29 -20.62 17.92
N ILE A 441 -26.47 -21.19 17.03
CA ILE A 441 -25.23 -21.91 17.39
C ILE A 441 -24.29 -20.98 18.14
N LYS A 442 -24.07 -19.77 17.63
CA LYS A 442 -23.22 -18.78 18.30
C LYS A 442 -23.75 -18.45 19.70
N THR A 443 -25.05 -18.20 19.82
CA THR A 443 -25.69 -17.86 21.11
C THR A 443 -25.59 -19.01 22.11
N TYR A 444 -25.80 -20.24 21.64
CA TYR A 444 -25.65 -21.45 22.44
C TYR A 444 -24.21 -21.62 22.94
N LEU A 445 -23.22 -21.47 22.06
CA LEU A 445 -21.80 -21.58 22.43
C LEU A 445 -21.34 -20.43 23.35
N ASP A 446 -21.83 -19.21 23.15
CA ASP A 446 -21.57 -18.08 24.05
C ASP A 446 -22.12 -18.36 25.46
N GLY A 447 -23.26 -19.06 25.57
CA GLY A 447 -23.82 -19.54 26.84
C GLY A 447 -22.99 -20.67 27.48
N LEU A 448 -22.51 -21.62 26.67
CA LEU A 448 -21.63 -22.69 27.14
C LEU A 448 -20.25 -22.18 27.57
N ASN A 449 -19.72 -21.14 26.94
CA ASN A 449 -18.47 -20.51 27.36
C ASN A 449 -18.55 -20.08 28.84
N LYS A 450 -19.61 -19.35 29.19
CA LYS A 450 -19.84 -18.84 30.55
C LYS A 450 -20.00 -19.95 31.60
N SER A 451 -20.53 -21.11 31.21
CA SER A 451 -20.90 -22.19 32.15
C SER A 451 -19.94 -23.37 32.17
N GLN A 452 -19.27 -23.67 31.05
CA GLN A 452 -18.48 -24.88 30.82
C GLN A 452 -17.10 -24.61 30.20
N GLY A 453 -16.77 -23.38 29.85
CA GLY A 453 -15.47 -23.04 29.24
C GLY A 453 -15.30 -23.55 27.82
N VAL A 454 -16.40 -23.74 27.08
CA VAL A 454 -16.38 -24.08 25.65
C VAL A 454 -16.34 -22.81 24.83
N TYR A 455 -15.29 -22.65 24.00
CA TYR A 455 -15.10 -21.46 23.18
C TYR A 455 -15.42 -21.73 21.71
N LEU A 456 -16.12 -20.80 21.06
CA LEU A 456 -16.17 -20.76 19.60
C LEU A 456 -14.81 -20.23 19.10
N ALA A 457 -14.00 -21.11 18.51
CA ALA A 457 -12.66 -20.77 18.03
C ALA A 457 -12.65 -20.13 16.63
N GLY A 458 -13.67 -20.39 15.83
CA GLY A 458 -13.81 -19.88 14.47
C GLY A 458 -15.17 -20.27 13.90
N LEU A 459 -15.68 -19.44 13.00
CA LEU A 459 -16.91 -19.68 12.27
C LEU A 459 -16.74 -19.13 10.86
N GLU A 460 -16.61 -20.01 9.88
CA GLU A 460 -16.31 -19.64 8.50
C GLU A 460 -17.46 -20.07 7.59
N HIS A 461 -17.83 -19.17 6.69
CA HIS A 461 -18.75 -19.46 5.60
C HIS A 461 -17.93 -19.74 4.34
N LEU A 462 -18.16 -20.90 3.74
CA LEU A 462 -17.51 -21.33 2.50
C LEU A 462 -18.59 -21.42 1.42
N ASP A 463 -18.61 -20.46 0.51
CA ASP A 463 -19.50 -20.46 -0.66
C ASP A 463 -18.72 -20.58 -1.98
N GLU A 464 -19.44 -20.70 -3.09
CA GLU A 464 -18.83 -20.77 -4.42
C GLU A 464 -17.98 -19.53 -4.75
N ARG A 465 -18.34 -18.35 -4.26
CA ARG A 465 -17.55 -17.13 -4.48
C ARG A 465 -16.23 -17.21 -3.75
N TYR A 466 -16.24 -17.70 -2.51
CA TYR A 466 -15.04 -17.96 -1.74
C TYR A 466 -14.16 -18.99 -2.43
N LEU A 467 -14.73 -20.10 -2.92
CA LEU A 467 -13.99 -21.13 -3.64
C LEU A 467 -13.39 -20.66 -4.97
N ARG A 468 -14.03 -19.72 -5.68
CA ARG A 468 -13.49 -19.10 -6.90
C ARG A 468 -12.43 -18.03 -6.61
N ALA A 469 -12.42 -17.48 -5.40
CA ALA A 469 -11.48 -16.44 -4.99
C ALA A 469 -10.15 -17.01 -4.44
N VAL A 470 -10.18 -18.22 -3.89
CA VAL A 470 -9.00 -19.05 -3.58
C VAL A 470 -8.45 -19.64 -4.86
#